data_AF-A0A496DRA8-F1
#
_entry.id   AF-A0A496DRA8-F1
#
_cell.length_a   1.000
_cell.length_b   1.000
_cell.length_c   1.000
_cell.angle_alpha   90.00
_cell.angle_beta   90.00
_cell.angle_gamma   90.00
#
_symmetry.space_group_name_H-M   'P 1'
#
loop_
_entity.id
_entity.type
_entity.pdbx_description
1 polymer ?
#
loop_
_entity_poly.entity_id
_entity_poly.type
_entity_poly.pdbx_seq_one_letter_code
_entity_poly.pdbx_strand_id
1 'polypeptide(L)'
;MDTLVIIISLLIGVLQIVMIVKFFQIAADVRAIKNNENEKGVQELTSISPDFEKRFYVAYVSGDDKSAKDLLFDEIGRSKEFACLLRGGNDTYFNQNVEEIRKRYAKYLTQINGSDEINFEPLKK
;
A
#
# COMPACT_ATOMS: atom_id res chain seq x y z
N MET A 1 48.54 10.23 -30.95
CA MET A 1 47.57 9.95 -29.86
C MET A 1 47.77 11.07 -28.88
N ASP A 2 47.13 12.18 -29.23
CA ASP A 2 47.63 13.50 -28.85
C ASP A 2 47.18 13.80 -27.43
N THR A 3 48.02 14.51 -26.68
CA THR A 3 47.84 14.85 -25.26
C THR A 3 46.45 15.41 -24.95
N LEU A 4 45.82 16.05 -25.93
CA LEU A 4 44.42 16.49 -25.94
C LEU A 4 43.40 15.36 -25.70
N VAL A 5 43.55 14.21 -26.35
CA VAL A 5 42.65 13.05 -26.21
C VAL A 5 42.74 12.45 -24.81
N ILE A 6 43.94 12.45 -24.21
CA ILE A 6 44.17 11.98 -22.83
C ILE A 6 43.50 12.93 -21.82
N ILE A 7 43.60 14.25 -22.02
CA ILE A 7 42.97 15.23 -21.14
C ILE A 7 41.44 15.13 -21.22
N ILE A 8 40.88 14.98 -22.43
CA ILE A 8 39.45 14.86 -22.66
C ILE A 8 38.89 13.56 -22.04
N SER A 9 39.58 12.42 -22.20
CA SER A 9 39.12 11.16 -21.62
C SER A 9 39.16 11.17 -20.09
N LEU A 10 40.15 11.85 -19.50
CA LEU A 10 40.26 12.01 -18.05
C LEU A 10 39.14 12.89 -17.49
N LEU A 11 38.77 13.98 -18.17
CA LEU A 11 37.62 14.82 -17.85
C LEU A 11 36.29 14.04 -17.89
N ILE A 12 36.10 13.23 -18.92
CA ILE A 12 34.91 12.37 -19.06
C ILE A 12 34.86 11.35 -17.92
N GLY A 13 35.99 10.72 -17.59
CA GLY A 13 36.08 9.75 -16.49
C GLY A 13 35.68 10.35 -15.14
N VAL A 14 36.17 11.55 -14.80
CA VAL A 14 35.80 12.26 -13.57
C VAL A 14 34.29 12.55 -13.55
N LEU A 15 33.72 12.98 -14.67
CA LEU A 15 32.30 13.30 -14.78
C LEU A 15 31.41 12.06 -14.58
N GLN A 16 31.80 10.89 -15.09
CA GLN A 16 31.08 9.63 -14.87
C GLN A 16 31.11 9.19 -13.40
N ILE A 17 32.24 9.37 -12.70
CA ILE A 17 32.35 9.04 -11.27
C ILE A 17 31.38 9.88 -10.43
N VAL A 18 31.28 11.18 -10.71
CA VAL A 18 30.34 12.08 -10.01
C VAL A 18 28.89 11.66 -10.22
N MET A 19 28.52 11.25 -11.44
CA MET A 19 27.17 10.76 -11.76
C MET A 19 26.81 9.50 -10.97
N ILE A 20 27.73 8.54 -10.88
CA ILE A 20 27.52 7.30 -10.11
C ILE A 20 27.35 7.60 -8.62
N VAL A 21 28.19 8.46 -8.04
CA VAL A 21 28.07 8.85 -6.62
C VAL A 21 26.71 9.50 -6.33
N LYS A 22 26.25 10.41 -7.21
CA LYS A 22 24.91 11.02 -7.06
C LYS A 22 23.79 9.98 -7.17
N PHE A 23 23.91 8.99 -8.05
CA PHE A 23 22.92 7.92 -8.16
C PHE A 23 22.85 7.08 -6.87
N PHE A 24 23.98 6.73 -6.27
CA PHE A 24 24.02 6.03 -4.98
C PHE A 24 23.47 6.88 -3.84
N GLN A 25 23.71 8.20 -3.84
CA GLN A 25 23.11 9.11 -2.86
C GLN A 25 21.59 9.15 -3.01
N ILE A 26 21.06 9.26 -4.22
CA ILE A 26 19.60 9.24 -4.46
C ILE A 26 19.01 7.87 -4.08
N ALA A 27 19.68 6.76 -4.39
CA ALA A 27 19.23 5.42 -4.01
C ALA A 27 19.24 5.24 -2.48
N ALA A 28 20.25 5.78 -1.80
CA ALA A 28 20.32 5.78 -0.34
C ALA A 28 19.26 6.69 0.28
N ASP A 29 19.01 7.86 -0.32
CA ASP A 29 17.99 8.82 0.11
C ASP A 29 16.58 8.25 -0.07
N VAL A 30 16.27 7.63 -1.22
CA VAL A 30 15.02 6.89 -1.44
C VAL A 30 14.86 5.74 -0.45
N ARG A 31 15.95 5.00 -0.16
CA ARG A 31 15.94 3.93 0.84
C ARG A 31 15.74 4.47 2.25
N ALA A 32 16.31 5.63 2.57
CA ALA A 32 16.17 6.31 3.85
C ALA A 32 14.78 6.91 4.01
N ILE A 33 14.17 7.47 2.96
CA ILE A 33 12.77 7.93 2.96
C ILE A 33 11.86 6.74 3.21
N LYS A 34 12.06 5.62 2.49
CA LYS A 34 11.29 4.38 2.71
C LYS A 34 11.44 3.85 4.14
N ASN A 35 12.63 3.97 4.75
CA ASN A 35 12.87 3.50 6.12
C ASN A 35 12.38 4.48 7.19
N ASN A 36 12.47 5.80 6.97
CA ASN A 36 12.03 6.81 7.93
C ASN A 36 10.49 6.96 7.95
N GLU A 37 9.79 6.72 6.83
CA GLU A 37 8.33 6.59 6.82
C GLU A 37 7.85 5.43 7.71
N ASN A 38 8.64 4.37 7.86
CA ASN A 38 8.31 3.23 8.74
C ASN A 38 8.52 3.53 10.23
N GLU A 39 9.35 4.52 10.61
CA GLU A 39 9.71 4.77 12.02
C GLU A 39 8.99 5.97 12.66
N LYS A 40 8.43 6.90 11.87
CA LYS A 40 7.74 8.09 12.40
C LYS A 40 6.42 8.38 11.68
N GLY A 41 5.39 7.58 11.99
CA GLY A 41 4.00 7.99 11.75
C GLY A 41 3.17 7.10 10.82
N VAL A 42 3.74 6.05 10.23
CA VAL A 42 2.97 4.99 9.56
C VAL A 42 3.08 3.73 10.41
N GLN A 43 2.44 3.76 11.57
CA GLN A 43 2.01 2.52 12.19
C GLN A 43 1.07 1.86 11.16
N GLU A 44 1.53 0.75 10.60
CA GLU A 44 0.83 -0.20 9.74
C GLU A 44 -0.69 0.01 9.60
N LEU A 45 -1.12 0.87 8.67
CA LEU A 45 -2.46 0.75 8.07
C LEU A 45 -2.62 -0.56 7.25
N THR A 46 -1.57 -1.37 7.21
CA THR A 46 -1.51 -2.70 6.59
C THR A 46 -1.92 -3.84 7.53
N SER A 47 -1.95 -3.60 8.85
CA SER A 47 -2.34 -4.60 9.84
C SER A 47 -3.79 -4.41 10.25
N ILE A 48 -4.55 -5.50 10.32
CA ILE A 48 -5.93 -5.48 10.81
C ILE A 48 -5.91 -5.16 12.29
N SER A 49 -6.76 -4.24 12.76
CA SER A 49 -6.79 -3.85 14.16
C SER A 49 -7.11 -5.06 15.07
N PRO A 50 -6.27 -5.35 16.10
CA PRO A 50 -6.57 -6.42 17.05
C PRO A 50 -7.88 -6.21 17.82
N ASP A 51 -8.27 -4.94 18.05
CA ASP A 51 -9.55 -4.60 18.67
C ASP A 51 -10.72 -4.95 17.76
N PHE A 52 -10.59 -4.66 16.45
CA PHE A 52 -11.56 -5.07 15.45
C PHE A 52 -11.73 -6.59 15.46
N GLU A 53 -10.63 -7.36 15.39
CA GLU A 53 -10.70 -8.81 15.29
C GLU A 53 -11.44 -9.41 16.50
N LYS A 54 -11.14 -8.93 17.71
CA LYS A 54 -11.83 -9.35 18.93
C LYS A 54 -13.33 -9.04 18.87
N ARG A 55 -13.71 -7.82 18.50
CA ARG A 55 -15.12 -7.38 18.47
C ARG A 55 -15.90 -8.12 17.39
N PHE A 56 -15.28 -8.34 16.23
CA PHE A 56 -15.83 -9.12 15.14
C PHE A 56 -16.17 -10.54 15.60
N TYR A 57 -15.22 -11.25 16.22
CA TYR A 57 -15.47 -12.63 16.66
C TYR A 57 -16.51 -12.72 17.77
N VAL A 58 -16.57 -11.75 18.68
CA VAL A 58 -17.63 -11.70 19.69
C VAL A 58 -19.00 -11.60 19.01
N ALA A 59 -19.17 -10.66 18.08
CA ALA A 59 -20.43 -10.49 17.36
C ALA A 59 -20.78 -11.74 16.53
N TYR A 60 -19.81 -12.26 15.77
CA TYR A 60 -20.00 -13.45 14.94
C TYR A 60 -20.39 -14.69 15.74
N VAL A 61 -19.68 -15.00 16.83
CA VAL A 61 -19.98 -16.17 17.67
C VAL A 61 -21.29 -15.99 18.45
N SER A 62 -21.68 -14.76 18.76
CA SER A 62 -23.00 -14.48 19.36
C SER A 62 -24.18 -14.59 18.38
N GLY A 63 -23.92 -14.80 17.08
CA GLY A 63 -24.93 -14.82 16.04
C GLY A 63 -25.49 -13.44 15.67
N ASP A 64 -24.79 -12.37 16.06
CA ASP A 64 -25.15 -10.99 15.68
C ASP A 64 -24.46 -10.62 14.36
N ASP A 65 -24.96 -11.20 13.28
CA ASP A 65 -24.42 -11.02 11.93
C ASP A 65 -24.45 -9.55 11.49
N LYS A 66 -25.41 -8.77 11.97
CA LYS A 66 -25.53 -7.35 11.64
C LYS A 66 -24.36 -6.58 12.26
N SER A 67 -24.12 -6.75 13.55
CA SER A 67 -22.99 -6.10 14.21
C SER A 67 -21.64 -6.54 13.62
N ALA A 68 -21.50 -7.83 13.27
CA ALA A 68 -20.28 -8.34 12.63
C ALA A 68 -20.06 -7.69 11.25
N LYS A 69 -21.12 -7.50 10.45
CA LYS A 69 -21.07 -6.78 9.16
C LYS A 69 -20.68 -5.32 9.35
N ASP A 70 -21.32 -4.63 10.29
CA ASP A 70 -21.08 -3.21 10.53
C ASP A 70 -19.62 -2.97 10.96
N LEU A 71 -19.08 -3.84 11.83
CA LEU A 71 -17.66 -3.80 12.23
C LEU A 71 -16.71 -4.03 11.05
N LEU A 72 -17.02 -5.00 10.18
CA LEU A 72 -16.18 -5.31 9.03
C LEU A 72 -16.14 -4.16 8.03
N PHE A 73 -17.28 -3.56 7.71
CA PHE A 73 -17.32 -2.44 6.77
C PHE A 73 -16.75 -1.14 7.34
N ASP A 74 -16.87 -0.90 8.65
CA ASP A 74 -16.18 0.21 9.32
C ASP A 74 -14.66 0.04 9.23
N GLU A 75 -14.14 -1.16 9.47
CA GLU A 75 -12.71 -1.46 9.34
C GLU A 75 -12.21 -1.32 7.89
N ILE A 76 -12.96 -1.86 6.91
CA ILE A 76 -12.66 -1.67 5.48
C ILE A 76 -12.68 -0.18 5.12
N GLY A 77 -13.65 0.58 5.64
CA GLY A 77 -13.80 2.01 5.38
C GLY A 77 -12.60 2.86 5.85
N ARG A 78 -11.87 2.37 6.86
CA ARG A 78 -10.65 3.01 7.39
C ARG A 78 -9.38 2.64 6.63
N SER A 79 -9.44 1.64 5.75
CA SER A 79 -8.29 1.19 4.98
C SER A 79 -7.83 2.25 3.96
N LYS A 80 -6.53 2.26 3.68
CA LYS A 80 -5.94 3.14 2.66
C LYS A 80 -6.52 2.85 1.27
N GLU A 81 -6.72 1.58 0.97
CA GLU A 81 -7.24 1.08 -0.30
C GLU A 81 -8.67 1.59 -0.54
N PHE A 82 -9.51 1.57 0.49
CA PHE A 82 -10.86 2.13 0.39
C PHE A 82 -10.85 3.64 0.17
N ALA A 83 -9.98 4.37 0.87
CA ALA A 83 -9.78 5.80 0.60
C ALA A 83 -9.30 6.06 -0.83
N CYS A 84 -8.48 5.17 -1.40
CA CYS A 84 -8.06 5.23 -2.80
C CYS A 84 -9.22 4.97 -3.77
N LEU A 85 -10.15 4.05 -3.47
CA LEU A 85 -11.35 3.83 -4.27
C LEU A 85 -12.21 5.11 -4.34
N LEU A 86 -12.40 5.82 -3.22
CA LEU A 86 -13.20 7.07 -3.18
C LEU A 86 -12.61 8.22 -4.00
N ARG A 87 -11.26 8.29 -4.06
CA ARG A 87 -10.56 9.32 -4.85
C ARG A 87 -10.78 9.14 -6.35
N GLY A 88 -11.11 7.93 -6.79
CA GLY A 88 -11.25 7.60 -8.21
C GLY A 88 -9.89 7.46 -8.90
N GLY A 89 -9.92 7.07 -10.17
CA GLY A 89 -8.71 6.80 -10.94
C GLY A 89 -9.06 6.00 -12.20
N ASN A 90 -8.06 5.37 -12.80
CA ASN A 90 -8.30 4.44 -13.90
C ASN A 90 -8.79 3.07 -13.37
N ASP A 91 -9.40 2.29 -14.25
CA ASP A 91 -9.94 0.96 -13.94
C ASP A 91 -8.88 0.01 -13.37
N THR A 92 -7.65 0.08 -13.84
CA THR A 92 -6.55 -0.76 -13.34
C THR A 92 -6.26 -0.48 -11.87
N TYR A 93 -6.16 0.79 -11.50
CA TYR A 93 -5.91 1.22 -10.13
C TYR A 93 -7.10 0.91 -9.23
N PHE A 94 -8.32 1.09 -9.73
CA PHE A 94 -9.54 0.70 -9.03
C PHE A 94 -9.54 -0.81 -8.71
N ASN A 95 -9.34 -1.65 -9.73
CA ASN A 95 -9.34 -3.10 -9.58
C ASN A 95 -8.23 -3.58 -8.65
N GLN A 96 -7.05 -2.96 -8.68
CA GLN A 96 -5.97 -3.26 -7.74
C GLN A 96 -6.37 -3.00 -6.29
N ASN A 97 -6.98 -1.85 -5.99
CA ASN A 97 -7.42 -1.55 -4.62
C ASN A 97 -8.57 -2.45 -4.17
N VAL A 98 -9.49 -2.81 -5.06
CA VAL A 98 -10.55 -3.80 -4.77
C VAL A 98 -9.94 -5.15 -4.39
N GLU A 99 -8.96 -5.61 -5.17
CA GLU A 99 -8.30 -6.90 -4.95
C GLU A 99 -7.52 -6.92 -3.62
N GLU A 100 -6.83 -5.82 -3.28
CA GLU A 100 -6.12 -5.70 -2.00
C GLU A 100 -7.08 -5.73 -0.80
N ILE A 101 -8.24 -5.07 -0.90
CA ILE A 101 -9.29 -5.16 0.14
C ILE A 101 -9.79 -6.61 0.26
N ARG A 102 -10.11 -7.26 -0.86
CA ARG A 102 -10.59 -8.65 -0.85
C ARG A 102 -9.59 -9.57 -0.19
N LYS A 103 -8.32 -9.54 -0.62
CA LYS A 103 -7.25 -10.36 -0.03
C LYS A 103 -7.09 -10.12 1.47
N ARG A 104 -7.09 -8.85 1.90
CA ARG A 104 -6.89 -8.50 3.31
C ARG A 104 -8.04 -8.99 4.19
N TYR A 105 -9.28 -8.85 3.73
CA TYR A 105 -10.46 -9.13 4.55
C TYR A 105 -11.17 -10.45 4.20
N ALA A 106 -10.64 -11.26 3.28
CA ALA A 106 -11.23 -12.50 2.77
C ALA A 106 -11.78 -13.41 3.88
N LYS A 107 -10.97 -13.68 4.91
CA LYS A 107 -11.34 -14.53 6.06
C LYS A 107 -12.66 -14.08 6.70
N TYR A 108 -12.82 -12.79 6.92
CA TYR A 108 -13.98 -12.20 7.60
C TYR A 108 -15.19 -12.13 6.67
N LEU A 109 -14.95 -11.80 5.39
CA LEU A 109 -15.99 -11.76 4.37
C LEU A 109 -16.59 -13.15 4.15
N THR A 110 -15.75 -14.17 4.00
CA THR A 110 -16.21 -15.55 3.85
C THR A 110 -17.01 -16.03 5.07
N GLN A 111 -16.62 -15.63 6.29
CA GLN A 111 -17.35 -16.00 7.51
C GLN A 111 -18.78 -15.44 7.53
N ILE A 112 -18.97 -14.21 7.05
CA ILE A 112 -20.25 -13.52 7.11
C ILE A 112 -21.13 -13.77 5.88
N ASN A 113 -20.53 -13.74 4.69
CA ASN A 113 -21.26 -13.77 3.42
C ASN A 113 -21.17 -15.14 2.71
N GLY A 114 -20.35 -16.07 3.22
CA GLY A 114 -20.02 -17.32 2.51
C GLY A 114 -19.15 -17.11 1.26
N SER A 115 -18.72 -15.86 1.00
CA SER A 115 -17.93 -15.42 -0.14
C SER A 115 -17.07 -14.23 0.27
N ASP A 116 -15.91 -14.05 -0.38
CA ASP A 116 -15.06 -12.87 -0.23
C ASP A 116 -15.46 -11.71 -1.18
N GLU A 117 -16.55 -11.87 -1.93
CA GLU A 117 -17.05 -10.85 -2.84
C GLU A 117 -17.64 -9.64 -2.12
N ILE A 118 -17.18 -8.46 -2.54
CA ILE A 118 -17.76 -7.16 -2.20
C ILE A 118 -18.05 -6.40 -3.49
N ASN A 119 -19.23 -5.77 -3.55
CA ASN A 119 -19.61 -4.90 -4.65
C ASN A 119 -19.15 -3.44 -4.39
N PHE A 120 -18.11 -3.03 -5.11
CA PHE A 120 -17.64 -1.64 -5.12
C PHE A 120 -18.05 -0.88 -6.40
N GLU A 121 -18.85 -1.47 -7.30
CA GLU A 121 -19.28 -0.81 -8.54
C GLU A 121 -19.92 0.57 -8.34
N PRO A 122 -20.69 0.85 -7.28
CA PRO A 122 -21.21 2.20 -7.03
C PRO A 122 -20.13 3.28 -6.85
N LEU A 123 -18.88 2.89 -6.59
CA LEU A 123 -17.74 3.80 -6.43
C LEU A 123 -16.99 4.04 -7.74
N LYS A 124 -17.29 3.29 -8.80
CA LYS A 124 -16.69 3.46 -10.12
C LYS A 124 -17.29 4.73 -10.77
N LYS A 125 -16.45 5.74 -11.00
CA LYS A 125 -16.83 7.03 -11.59
C LYS A 125 -16.70 7.01 -13.11
#